data_AF-A0A9D0XK53-F1
#
_entry.id   AF-A0A9D0XK53-F1
#
_cell.length_a   1.000
_cell.length_b   1.000
_cell.length_c   1.000
_cell.angle_alpha   90.00
_cell.angle_beta   90.00
_cell.angle_gamma   90.00
#
_symmetry.space_group_name_H-M   'P 1'
#
loop_
_entity.id
_entity.type
_entity.pdbx_description
1 polymer ?
#
loop_
_entity_poly.entity_id
_entity_poly.type
_entity_poly.pdbx_seq_one_letter_code
_entity_poly.pdbx_strand_id
1 'polypeptide(L)'
;MKKILIPLVFLFSVTCLFAQPVNDDCGGITDLGVIPFCPDTVWYTNVDATESDIGNDNFPTGCDGGDMTFVGRDVWFQFTTNDTLLDITITVTGNADPSGSTPMMNPQIAIYRGECLFDELALLKCGKAEDGSNEISIDLLGLDPNTVYFMRINDYSSSATPNAGTFQLCIDEQDPEFTVCDDLSVSSVGVLYDCGGPDEDYDNNTDNSFTICPDLLNSTNDGCITFALEYFNLESGFGDADVITFYDGPDTNSPQISNIGGNNIFPDGGGGVCYVAQASSGCLTVQFTTNSSVTFEGFCGAWETSVMPCEPVQPIEVEANVTNEELEDFVTTPQSFATITNVDCAEGQYGTFTATDSDLGLERGIILTSGSIDNAVGPNTQNGISTTVGTPGDQDLDSLSFLNGNGSPSNDACIVELDVFVATNELTFEYIFGSEEYPQFV
;
A
#
# COMPACT_ATOMS: atom_id res chain seq x y z
N MET A 1 -17.37 85.07 5.69
CA MET A 1 -16.94 83.87 4.93
C MET A 1 -16.29 82.91 5.92
N LYS A 2 -17.04 81.94 6.44
CA LYS A 2 -16.52 80.91 7.36
C LYS A 2 -16.04 79.74 6.51
N LYS A 3 -14.73 79.45 6.53
CA LYS A 3 -14.12 78.32 5.83
C LYS A 3 -14.37 77.05 6.65
N ILE A 4 -15.04 76.08 6.05
CA ILE A 4 -15.28 74.73 6.61
C ILE A 4 -14.04 73.90 6.25
N LEU A 5 -13.33 73.41 7.26
CA LEU A 5 -12.25 72.43 7.14
C LEU A 5 -12.87 71.03 7.24
N ILE A 6 -12.73 70.23 6.19
CA ILE A 6 -13.09 68.80 6.16
C ILE A 6 -11.85 68.01 6.61
N PRO A 7 -11.95 67.11 7.61
CA PRO A 7 -10.83 66.27 7.99
C PRO A 7 -10.72 65.07 7.04
N LEU A 8 -9.52 64.83 6.54
CA LEU A 8 -9.14 63.66 5.73
C LEU A 8 -8.97 62.46 6.69
N VAL A 9 -9.84 61.45 6.56
CA VAL A 9 -9.73 60.19 7.32
C VAL A 9 -8.76 59.27 6.56
N PHE A 10 -7.59 59.01 7.14
CA PHE A 10 -6.68 57.97 6.68
C PHE A 10 -7.20 56.61 7.14
N LEU A 11 -7.62 55.76 6.21
CA LEU A 11 -7.97 54.37 6.44
C LEU A 11 -6.65 53.56 6.52
N PHE A 12 -6.26 53.14 7.72
CA PHE A 12 -5.17 52.17 7.89
C PHE A 12 -5.72 50.77 7.57
N SER A 13 -5.36 50.21 6.41
CA SER A 13 -5.55 48.79 6.13
C SER A 13 -4.54 47.99 6.94
N VAL A 14 -5.01 47.26 7.94
CA VAL A 14 -4.19 46.24 8.62
C VAL A 14 -4.17 45.02 7.69
N THR A 15 -3.11 44.89 6.90
CA THR A 15 -2.80 43.62 6.22
C THR A 15 -2.19 42.69 7.26
N CYS A 16 -2.91 41.63 7.64
CA CYS A 16 -2.29 40.51 8.34
C CYS A 16 -1.28 39.90 7.36
N LEU A 17 0.01 40.07 7.65
CA LEU A 17 1.07 39.33 6.97
C LEU A 17 1.13 37.96 7.64
N PHE A 18 0.66 36.92 6.95
CA PHE A 18 0.99 35.55 7.33
C PHE A 18 2.45 35.32 6.95
N ALA A 19 3.20 34.65 7.83
CA ALA A 19 4.60 34.36 7.56
C ALA A 19 4.67 33.10 6.70
N GLN A 20 5.30 33.21 5.53
CA GLN A 20 5.59 32.08 4.66
C GLN A 20 6.52 31.09 5.38
N PRO A 21 6.50 29.79 5.00
CA PRO A 21 7.49 28.84 5.49
C PRO A 21 8.91 29.33 5.15
N VAL A 22 9.89 28.90 5.95
CA VAL A 22 11.28 29.35 5.76
C VAL A 22 11.81 28.91 4.40
N ASN A 23 11.44 27.72 3.96
CA ASN A 23 11.84 27.11 2.70
C ASN A 23 10.87 27.36 1.55
N ASP A 24 10.15 28.49 1.57
CA ASP A 24 9.26 28.95 0.50
C ASP A 24 9.96 29.09 -0.87
N ASP A 25 11.26 29.37 -0.86
CA ASP A 25 12.10 29.51 -2.05
C ASP A 25 13.47 28.87 -1.81
N CYS A 26 14.24 28.69 -2.89
CA CYS A 26 15.65 28.27 -2.86
C CYS A 26 16.51 29.04 -1.83
N GLY A 27 16.20 30.31 -1.54
CA GLY A 27 16.96 31.13 -0.59
C GLY A 27 16.86 30.69 0.87
N GLY A 28 15.81 29.94 1.23
CA GLY A 28 15.58 29.41 2.57
C GLY A 28 15.47 27.88 2.61
N ILE A 29 16.01 27.22 1.59
CA ILE A 29 15.96 25.77 1.39
C ILE A 29 16.30 24.97 2.66
N THR A 30 15.52 23.91 2.89
CA THR A 30 15.78 22.98 3.99
C THR A 30 16.81 21.94 3.54
N ASP A 31 17.94 21.87 4.23
CA ASP A 31 18.97 20.85 3.98
C ASP A 31 18.71 19.59 4.82
N LEU A 32 18.39 18.50 4.13
CA LEU A 32 18.12 17.19 4.74
C LEU A 32 19.41 16.44 5.08
N GLY A 33 20.55 16.87 4.54
CA GLY A 33 21.84 16.21 4.71
C GLY A 33 22.02 15.01 3.77
N VAL A 34 22.76 14.00 4.25
CA VAL A 34 23.09 12.81 3.47
C VAL A 34 22.01 11.75 3.65
N ILE A 35 21.47 11.24 2.55
CA ILE A 35 20.41 10.21 2.55
C ILE A 35 20.95 8.81 2.95
N PRO A 36 20.11 7.90 3.50
CA PRO A 36 18.64 7.97 3.61
C PRO A 36 18.12 8.97 4.64
N PHE A 37 16.87 9.42 4.47
CA PHE A 37 16.18 10.38 5.34
C PHE A 37 14.69 10.04 5.44
N CYS A 38 14.27 9.35 6.51
CA CYS A 38 12.86 9.03 6.75
C CYS A 38 12.48 9.18 8.23
N PRO A 39 12.29 10.42 8.73
CA PRO A 39 11.91 10.64 10.11
C PRO A 39 10.40 10.60 10.36
N ASP A 40 9.96 9.76 11.29
CA ASP A 40 8.54 9.65 11.68
C ASP A 40 8.07 10.79 12.61
N THR A 41 8.98 11.68 13.02
CA THR A 41 8.71 12.74 14.01
C THR A 41 8.98 14.15 13.49
N VAL A 42 9.13 14.32 12.18
CA VAL A 42 9.37 15.63 11.55
C VAL A 42 8.28 15.89 10.54
N TRP A 43 7.62 17.04 10.70
CA TRP A 43 6.55 17.50 9.82
C TRP A 43 6.96 18.80 9.14
N TYR A 44 6.66 18.90 7.85
CA TYR A 44 6.81 20.09 7.04
C TYR A 44 5.44 20.62 6.62
N THR A 45 5.40 21.85 6.14
CA THR A 45 4.16 22.43 5.63
C THR A 45 4.42 23.37 4.47
N ASN A 46 3.51 23.38 3.51
CA ASN A 46 3.47 24.36 2.44
C ASN A 46 2.31 25.37 2.60
N VAL A 47 1.67 25.39 3.78
CA VAL A 47 0.64 26.39 4.10
C VAL A 47 1.27 27.78 4.01
N ASP A 48 0.56 28.69 3.34
CA ASP A 48 0.98 30.06 3.04
C ASP A 48 2.24 30.20 2.16
N ALA A 49 2.78 29.10 1.62
CA ALA A 49 3.86 29.17 0.64
C ALA A 49 3.40 29.84 -0.67
N THR A 50 4.34 30.32 -1.47
CA THR A 50 4.10 30.99 -2.74
C THR A 50 4.70 30.24 -3.92
N GLU A 51 4.45 30.74 -5.13
CA GLU A 51 5.06 30.22 -6.35
C GLU A 51 6.50 30.72 -6.43
N SER A 52 7.44 29.79 -6.54
CA SER A 52 8.81 30.10 -6.88
C SER A 52 8.93 30.34 -8.39
N ASP A 53 9.89 31.17 -8.77
CA ASP A 53 10.28 31.36 -10.18
C ASP A 53 11.72 30.90 -10.37
N ILE A 54 11.88 29.70 -10.92
CA ILE A 54 13.18 29.12 -11.27
C ILE A 54 13.52 29.28 -12.76
N GLY A 55 12.70 29.99 -13.52
CA GLY A 55 12.89 30.18 -14.96
C GLY A 55 12.47 28.95 -15.77
N ASN A 56 13.39 28.40 -16.56
CA ASN A 56 13.15 27.18 -17.33
C ASN A 56 12.80 26.02 -16.38
N ASP A 57 11.94 25.12 -16.84
CA ASP A 57 11.42 23.99 -16.05
C ASP A 57 10.60 24.37 -14.80
N ASN A 58 10.16 25.65 -14.67
CA ASN A 58 9.26 26.02 -13.59
C ASN A 58 7.93 25.25 -13.65
N PHE A 59 7.50 24.84 -14.85
CA PHE A 59 6.34 23.96 -15.12
C PHE A 59 6.82 22.63 -15.73
N PRO A 60 7.19 21.63 -14.92
CA PRO A 60 7.63 20.32 -15.39
C PRO A 60 6.59 19.60 -16.28
N THR A 61 7.07 18.98 -17.36
CA THR A 61 6.28 18.16 -18.30
C THR A 61 6.86 16.76 -18.41
N GLY A 62 6.05 15.77 -18.76
CA GLY A 62 6.45 14.36 -18.81
C GLY A 62 6.56 13.73 -17.42
N CYS A 63 5.80 14.26 -16.46
CA CYS A 63 5.78 13.79 -15.08
C CYS A 63 4.93 12.53 -14.91
N ASP A 64 5.28 11.71 -13.93
CA ASP A 64 4.44 10.60 -13.48
C ASP A 64 3.10 11.16 -12.94
N GLY A 65 1.98 10.51 -13.25
CA GLY A 65 0.64 11.06 -12.97
C GLY A 65 0.26 12.28 -13.85
N GLY A 66 1.15 12.74 -14.74
CA GLY A 66 0.91 13.77 -15.77
C GLY A 66 1.48 15.16 -15.44
N ASP A 67 1.56 16.02 -16.46
CA ASP A 67 2.22 17.33 -16.39
C ASP A 67 1.77 18.21 -15.22
N MET A 68 2.74 18.94 -14.65
CA MET A 68 2.51 19.95 -13.60
C MET A 68 2.07 21.27 -14.24
N THR A 69 0.79 21.56 -14.16
CA THR A 69 0.18 22.79 -14.71
C THR A 69 -0.02 23.90 -13.68
N PHE A 70 0.23 23.59 -12.41
CA PHE A 70 0.18 24.51 -11.27
C PHE A 70 1.46 24.34 -10.47
N VAL A 71 2.11 25.44 -10.13
CA VAL A 71 3.42 25.47 -9.44
C VAL A 71 3.42 26.60 -8.44
N GLY A 72 2.61 26.44 -7.41
CA GLY A 72 2.54 27.39 -6.31
C GLY A 72 2.41 26.67 -4.98
N ARG A 73 2.68 27.40 -3.90
CA ARG A 73 2.86 26.82 -2.57
C ARG A 73 4.06 25.87 -2.56
N ASP A 74 5.14 26.37 -3.13
CA ASP A 74 6.38 25.66 -3.33
C ASP A 74 7.15 25.67 -2.01
N VAL A 75 7.66 24.51 -1.64
CA VAL A 75 8.63 24.38 -0.56
C VAL A 75 9.82 23.57 -1.04
N TRP A 76 11.01 24.05 -0.69
CA TRP A 76 12.27 23.57 -1.23
C TRP A 76 13.08 22.77 -0.22
N PHE A 77 13.67 21.70 -0.72
CA PHE A 77 14.57 20.82 0.02
C PHE A 77 15.80 20.52 -0.81
N GLN A 78 16.92 20.27 -0.14
CA GLN A 78 18.09 19.66 -0.75
C GLN A 78 18.50 18.42 0.03
N PHE A 79 19.10 17.47 -0.68
CA PHE A 79 19.71 16.28 -0.09
C PHE A 79 20.99 15.94 -0.83
N THR A 80 21.87 15.18 -0.18
CA THR A 80 23.13 14.71 -0.75
C THR A 80 23.11 13.18 -0.81
N THR A 81 23.36 12.60 -1.98
CA THR A 81 23.59 11.14 -2.11
C THR A 81 24.85 10.72 -1.36
N ASN A 82 24.89 9.49 -0.85
CA ASN A 82 26.14 8.91 -0.34
C ASN A 82 26.95 8.27 -1.49
N ASP A 83 27.95 7.43 -1.19
CA ASP A 83 28.79 6.80 -2.21
C ASP A 83 28.21 5.52 -2.82
N THR A 84 27.15 4.95 -2.23
CA THR A 84 26.54 3.67 -2.66
C THR A 84 25.05 3.77 -2.98
N LEU A 85 24.32 4.69 -2.35
CA LEU A 85 22.87 4.87 -2.50
C LEU A 85 22.57 5.81 -3.66
N LEU A 86 22.33 5.22 -4.83
CA LEU A 86 22.14 5.92 -6.11
C LEU A 86 20.74 5.71 -6.72
N ASP A 87 20.04 4.68 -6.26
CA ASP A 87 18.67 4.36 -6.63
C ASP A 87 17.81 4.56 -5.38
N ILE A 88 16.86 5.49 -5.44
CA ILE A 88 16.09 5.93 -4.27
C ILE A 88 14.61 6.09 -4.59
N THR A 89 13.80 5.89 -3.56
CA THR A 89 12.38 6.22 -3.57
C THR A 89 12.14 7.44 -2.70
N ILE A 90 11.39 8.41 -3.22
CA ILE A 90 11.01 9.63 -2.49
C ILE A 90 9.51 9.64 -2.30
N THR A 91 9.08 9.58 -1.04
CA THR A 91 7.68 9.55 -0.65
C THR A 91 7.30 10.83 0.11
N VAL A 92 6.20 11.45 -0.32
CA VAL A 92 5.58 12.60 0.33
C VAL A 92 4.19 12.19 0.80
N THR A 93 3.98 12.15 2.11
CA THR A 93 2.71 11.73 2.72
C THR A 93 2.09 12.89 3.49
N GLY A 94 0.93 13.34 3.07
CA GLY A 94 0.12 14.33 3.76
C GLY A 94 -0.48 13.76 5.04
N ASN A 95 0.06 14.19 6.18
CA ASN A 95 -0.35 13.74 7.52
C ASN A 95 -0.52 14.93 8.46
N ALA A 96 -1.46 14.81 9.40
CA ALA A 96 -1.59 15.76 10.49
C ALA A 96 -0.41 15.63 11.45
N ASP A 97 0.12 16.76 11.93
CA ASP A 97 1.08 16.75 13.02
C ASP A 97 0.38 16.39 14.36
N PRO A 98 1.14 16.11 15.44
CA PRO A 98 0.56 15.82 16.76
C PRO A 98 -0.28 16.96 17.36
N SER A 99 -0.30 18.14 16.73
CA SER A 99 -1.13 19.28 17.13
C SER A 99 -2.47 19.34 16.36
N GLY A 100 -2.71 18.42 15.43
CA GLY A 100 -3.95 18.30 14.67
C GLY A 100 -4.02 19.25 13.48
N SER A 101 -2.89 19.49 12.80
CA SER A 101 -2.86 20.27 11.57
C SER A 101 -3.65 19.60 10.42
N THR A 102 -4.02 20.39 9.41
CA THR A 102 -4.66 19.85 8.20
C THR A 102 -3.60 19.12 7.35
N PRO A 103 -3.80 17.85 6.97
CA PRO A 103 -2.93 17.15 6.03
C PRO A 103 -2.91 17.81 4.64
N MET A 104 -1.77 17.75 3.97
CA MET A 104 -1.67 18.09 2.55
C MET A 104 -2.44 17.07 1.71
N MET A 105 -3.12 17.54 0.66
CA MET A 105 -3.74 16.68 -0.36
C MET A 105 -3.15 16.99 -1.73
N ASN A 106 -3.25 16.05 -2.66
CA ASN A 106 -2.80 16.17 -4.04
C ASN A 106 -1.33 16.65 -4.17
N PRO A 107 -0.37 16.01 -3.49
CA PRO A 107 1.02 16.44 -3.54
C PRO A 107 1.61 16.33 -4.95
N GLN A 108 2.55 17.21 -5.26
CA GLN A 108 3.39 17.18 -6.44
C GLN A 108 4.85 17.32 -6.04
N ILE A 109 5.72 16.65 -6.78
CA ILE A 109 7.15 16.63 -6.52
C ILE A 109 7.92 16.84 -7.82
N ALA A 110 8.98 17.65 -7.76
CA ALA A 110 9.92 17.83 -8.85
C ALA A 110 11.36 17.82 -8.33
N ILE A 111 12.19 16.97 -8.91
CA ILE A 111 13.60 16.80 -8.55
C ILE A 111 14.48 17.39 -9.63
N TYR A 112 15.50 18.13 -9.20
CA TYR A 112 16.40 18.87 -10.04
C TYR A 112 17.85 18.61 -9.67
N ARG A 113 18.73 18.77 -10.65
CA ARG A 113 20.18 18.97 -10.44
C ARG A 113 20.57 20.38 -10.85
N GLY A 114 21.76 20.81 -10.41
CA GLY A 114 22.33 22.10 -10.79
C GLY A 114 22.60 22.95 -9.56
N GLU A 115 22.18 24.21 -9.60
CA GLU A 115 22.25 25.14 -8.48
C GLU A 115 20.86 25.74 -8.27
N CYS A 116 20.41 25.90 -7.02
CA CYS A 116 19.09 26.46 -6.68
C CYS A 116 19.05 27.99 -6.96
N LEU A 117 19.15 28.35 -8.24
CA LEU A 117 19.18 29.70 -8.78
C LEU A 117 18.34 29.75 -10.06
N PHE A 118 17.89 30.96 -10.41
CA PHE A 118 17.09 31.20 -11.60
C PHE A 118 17.83 30.72 -12.88
N ASP A 119 17.18 29.88 -13.68
CA ASP A 119 17.71 29.26 -14.90
C ASP A 119 18.97 28.37 -14.69
N GLU A 120 19.26 27.91 -13.46
CA GLU A 120 20.40 27.03 -13.16
C GLU A 120 20.01 25.62 -12.69
N LEU A 121 18.71 25.35 -12.55
CA LEU A 121 18.17 24.02 -12.28
C LEU A 121 17.79 23.31 -13.59
N ALA A 122 18.04 22.00 -13.63
CA ALA A 122 17.58 21.12 -14.71
C ALA A 122 16.72 20.00 -14.10
N LEU A 123 15.50 19.84 -14.62
CA LEU A 123 14.59 18.79 -14.19
C LEU A 123 15.17 17.40 -14.44
N LEU A 124 15.08 16.53 -13.43
CA LEU A 124 15.44 15.11 -13.52
C LEU A 124 14.20 14.22 -13.57
N LYS A 125 13.31 14.43 -12.60
CA LYS A 125 12.10 13.62 -12.41
C LYS A 125 11.02 14.50 -11.80
N CYS A 126 9.77 14.25 -12.14
CA CYS A 126 8.63 14.87 -11.49
C CYS A 126 7.45 13.91 -11.45
N GLY A 127 6.55 14.15 -10.51
CA GLY A 127 5.30 13.41 -10.40
C GLY A 127 4.23 14.24 -9.71
N LYS A 128 2.97 13.84 -9.88
CA LYS A 128 1.85 14.34 -9.08
C LYS A 128 0.92 13.20 -8.68
N ALA A 129 0.39 13.29 -7.47
CA ALA A 129 -0.59 12.34 -6.96
C ALA A 129 -1.89 12.39 -7.78
N GLU A 130 -2.74 11.38 -7.61
CA GLU A 130 -4.10 11.40 -8.13
C GLU A 130 -4.99 12.41 -7.37
N ASP A 131 -6.11 12.84 -7.99
CA ASP A 131 -7.01 13.81 -7.36
C ASP A 131 -7.74 13.17 -6.18
N GLY A 132 -7.53 13.73 -4.98
CA GLY A 132 -8.02 13.23 -3.71
C GLY A 132 -7.03 12.36 -2.93
N SER A 133 -5.85 12.06 -3.47
CA SER A 133 -4.80 11.35 -2.73
C SER A 133 -4.02 12.28 -1.80
N ASN A 134 -3.58 11.79 -0.64
CA ASN A 134 -2.66 12.50 0.24
C ASN A 134 -1.19 12.08 0.04
N GLU A 135 -0.90 11.16 -0.86
CA GLU A 135 0.43 10.57 -1.01
C GLU A 135 0.91 10.52 -2.47
N ILE A 136 2.22 10.67 -2.64
CA ILE A 136 2.94 10.33 -3.87
C ILE A 136 4.28 9.70 -3.52
N SER A 137 4.68 8.69 -4.31
CA SER A 137 6.03 8.14 -4.34
C SER A 137 6.61 8.28 -5.75
N ILE A 138 7.90 8.63 -5.86
CA ILE A 138 8.63 8.63 -7.13
C ILE A 138 9.99 7.95 -6.98
N ASP A 139 10.35 7.17 -7.99
CA ASP A 139 11.66 6.53 -8.04
C ASP A 139 12.65 7.33 -8.88
N LEU A 140 13.87 7.43 -8.37
CA LEU A 140 15.00 8.05 -9.03
C LEU A 140 16.14 7.06 -9.14
N LEU A 141 16.45 6.69 -10.38
CA LEU A 141 17.49 5.74 -10.70
C LEU A 141 18.77 6.45 -11.16
N GLY A 142 19.91 5.88 -10.81
CA GLY A 142 21.22 6.24 -11.36
C GLY A 142 21.67 7.65 -10.98
N LEU A 143 21.45 8.06 -9.74
CA LEU A 143 22.00 9.31 -9.22
C LEU A 143 23.53 9.26 -9.17
N ASP A 144 24.16 10.43 -9.16
CA ASP A 144 25.61 10.58 -9.04
C ASP A 144 26.00 10.48 -7.56
N PRO A 145 27.08 9.75 -7.19
CA PRO A 145 27.51 9.61 -5.80
C PRO A 145 28.01 10.95 -5.23
N ASN A 146 27.80 11.18 -3.93
CA ASN A 146 28.24 12.39 -3.20
C ASN A 146 27.79 13.70 -3.87
N THR A 147 26.60 13.71 -4.46
CA THR A 147 26.08 14.84 -5.26
C THR A 147 24.83 15.43 -4.60
N VAL A 148 24.70 16.75 -4.67
CA VAL A 148 23.54 17.48 -4.13
C VAL A 148 22.44 17.54 -5.18
N TYR A 149 21.22 17.22 -4.75
CA TYR A 149 19.99 17.34 -5.53
C TYR A 149 19.01 18.28 -4.84
N PHE A 150 18.13 18.89 -5.63
CA PHE A 150 17.13 19.84 -5.18
C PHE A 150 15.75 19.28 -5.44
N MET A 151 14.84 19.51 -4.51
CA MET A 151 13.48 19.01 -4.54
C MET A 151 12.51 20.15 -4.26
N ARG A 152 11.54 20.30 -5.14
CA ARG A 152 10.37 21.15 -4.94
C ARG A 152 9.17 20.26 -4.64
N ILE A 153 8.50 20.53 -3.51
CA ILE A 153 7.23 19.91 -3.15
C ILE A 153 6.17 21.00 -3.12
N ASN A 154 5.01 20.72 -3.72
CA ASN A 154 3.84 21.58 -3.67
C ASN A 154 2.55 20.73 -3.74
N ASP A 155 1.39 21.38 -3.85
CA ASP A 155 0.09 20.70 -4.04
C ASP A 155 -0.67 21.30 -5.23
N TYR A 156 -1.60 20.52 -5.81
CA TYR A 156 -2.52 21.01 -6.84
C TYR A 156 -3.99 20.82 -6.47
N SER A 157 -4.87 21.56 -7.15
CA SER A 157 -6.32 21.46 -6.93
C SER A 157 -7.09 21.51 -8.24
N SER A 158 -7.96 20.52 -8.46
CA SER A 158 -8.91 20.49 -9.58
C SER A 158 -10.10 21.45 -9.37
N SER A 159 -10.40 21.80 -8.12
CA SER A 159 -11.56 22.63 -7.73
C SER A 159 -11.21 24.08 -7.40
N ALA A 160 -9.93 24.45 -7.54
CA ALA A 160 -9.36 25.73 -7.11
C ALA A 160 -9.43 26.01 -5.59
N THR A 161 -9.76 25.00 -4.78
CA THR A 161 -9.66 25.05 -3.31
C THR A 161 -8.24 24.62 -2.91
N PRO A 162 -7.49 25.39 -2.11
CA PRO A 162 -6.12 25.02 -1.73
C PRO A 162 -6.09 23.66 -1.01
N ASN A 163 -5.15 22.81 -1.41
CA ASN A 163 -4.89 21.51 -0.78
C ASN A 163 -3.59 21.53 0.05
N ALA A 164 -3.13 22.74 0.38
CA ALA A 164 -1.98 22.99 1.22
C ALA A 164 -2.19 22.41 2.61
N GLY A 165 -1.12 21.88 3.19
CA GLY A 165 -1.22 21.26 4.50
C GLY A 165 0.12 20.85 5.07
N THR A 166 0.05 19.94 6.03
CA THR A 166 1.21 19.31 6.66
C THR A 166 1.52 17.98 5.97
N PHE A 167 2.80 17.66 5.87
CA PHE A 167 3.27 16.42 5.27
C PHE A 167 4.57 15.95 5.92
N GLN A 168 4.88 14.67 5.68
CA GLN A 168 6.17 14.06 5.98
C GLN A 168 6.88 13.72 4.68
N LEU A 169 8.21 13.66 4.75
CA LEU A 169 9.08 13.38 3.61
C LEU A 169 10.01 12.23 4.00
N CYS A 170 9.99 11.18 3.19
CA CYS A 170 10.89 10.03 3.29
C CYS A 170 11.68 9.90 1.98
N ILE A 171 13.00 9.72 2.09
CA ILE A 171 13.91 9.39 1.01
C ILE A 171 14.65 8.13 1.45
N ASP A 172 14.32 7.00 0.84
CA ASP A 172 14.91 5.70 1.17
C ASP A 172 15.56 5.05 -0.06
N GLU A 173 16.29 3.96 0.18
CA GLU A 173 16.77 3.09 -0.89
C GLU A 173 15.60 2.49 -1.65
N GLN A 174 15.68 2.53 -2.98
CA GLN A 174 14.68 1.84 -3.80
C GLN A 174 14.91 0.34 -3.64
N ASP A 175 13.83 -0.39 -3.37
CA ASP A 175 13.90 -1.85 -3.34
C ASP A 175 14.34 -2.38 -4.71
N PRO A 176 15.38 -3.24 -4.74
CA PRO A 176 15.86 -3.77 -6.01
C PRO A 176 14.80 -4.70 -6.62
N GLU A 177 14.45 -4.43 -7.87
CA GLU A 177 13.52 -5.25 -8.65
C GLU A 177 14.25 -6.39 -9.36
N PHE A 178 13.64 -7.58 -9.33
CA PHE A 178 14.13 -8.78 -9.99
C PHE A 178 12.97 -9.50 -10.69
N THR A 179 13.33 -10.39 -11.60
CA THR A 179 12.40 -11.35 -12.20
C THR A 179 12.78 -12.76 -11.79
N VAL A 180 11.83 -13.69 -11.85
CA VAL A 180 12.11 -15.12 -11.61
C VAL A 180 13.07 -15.72 -12.64
N CYS A 181 13.32 -15.01 -13.75
CA CYS A 181 14.31 -15.33 -14.78
C CYS A 181 15.75 -14.95 -14.41
N ASP A 182 15.94 -14.15 -13.37
CA ASP A 182 17.25 -13.88 -12.79
C ASP A 182 17.72 -15.06 -11.92
N ASP A 183 19.02 -15.11 -11.62
CA ASP A 183 19.60 -16.25 -10.90
C ASP A 183 19.42 -16.14 -9.36
N LEU A 184 19.76 -15.00 -8.79
CA LEU A 184 19.98 -14.83 -7.34
C LEU A 184 19.97 -13.35 -6.92
N SER A 185 19.48 -13.08 -5.71
CA SER A 185 19.79 -11.86 -4.95
C SER A 185 20.40 -12.17 -3.58
N VAL A 186 21.30 -11.28 -3.14
CA VAL A 186 21.89 -11.26 -1.78
C VAL A 186 21.39 -10.07 -0.96
N SER A 187 20.42 -9.31 -1.49
CA SER A 187 19.84 -8.16 -0.82
C SER A 187 18.89 -8.58 0.29
N SER A 188 18.83 -7.78 1.36
CA SER A 188 17.94 -8.01 2.51
C SER A 188 16.48 -7.68 2.23
N VAL A 189 16.22 -6.94 1.15
CA VAL A 189 14.92 -6.55 0.65
C VAL A 189 14.92 -6.60 -0.88
N GLY A 190 13.74 -6.65 -1.49
CA GLY A 190 13.57 -6.52 -2.93
C GLY A 190 12.18 -6.96 -3.39
N VAL A 191 11.91 -6.71 -4.67
CA VAL A 191 10.66 -7.07 -5.36
C VAL A 191 10.96 -8.11 -6.42
N LEU A 192 10.09 -9.11 -6.54
CA LEU A 192 10.21 -10.21 -7.49
C LEU A 192 8.95 -10.32 -8.36
N TYR A 193 9.14 -10.18 -9.66
CA TYR A 193 8.13 -10.41 -10.68
C TYR A 193 8.32 -11.77 -11.36
N ASP A 194 7.35 -12.17 -12.17
CA ASP A 194 7.60 -13.16 -13.21
C ASP A 194 8.53 -12.59 -14.32
N CYS A 195 8.80 -13.38 -15.35
CA CYS A 195 9.74 -13.00 -16.40
C CYS A 195 9.26 -11.88 -17.35
N GLY A 196 7.95 -11.63 -17.41
CA GLY A 196 7.35 -10.49 -18.11
C GLY A 196 7.55 -9.16 -17.37
N GLY A 197 7.98 -9.21 -16.11
CA GLY A 197 8.14 -8.02 -15.27
C GLY A 197 6.79 -7.40 -14.90
N PRO A 198 6.75 -6.11 -14.52
CA PRO A 198 5.52 -5.47 -14.05
C PRO A 198 4.46 -5.20 -15.13
N ASP A 199 4.85 -5.20 -16.42
CA ASP A 199 4.03 -4.65 -17.52
C ASP A 199 3.57 -5.69 -18.55
N GLU A 200 4.22 -6.86 -18.64
CA GLU A 200 3.94 -7.89 -19.66
C GLU A 200 3.50 -9.20 -19.02
N ASP A 201 2.66 -9.96 -19.74
CA ASP A 201 2.29 -11.31 -19.33
C ASP A 201 3.51 -12.26 -19.33
N TYR A 202 3.51 -13.28 -18.48
CA TYR A 202 4.56 -14.29 -18.45
C TYR A 202 4.63 -15.15 -19.72
N ASP A 203 5.75 -15.83 -19.94
CA ASP A 203 5.96 -16.73 -21.08
C ASP A 203 5.42 -18.15 -20.85
N ASN A 204 5.04 -18.84 -21.93
CA ASN A 204 4.66 -20.26 -21.90
C ASN A 204 5.91 -21.19 -21.91
N ASN A 205 5.78 -22.38 -21.33
CA ASN A 205 6.75 -23.48 -21.31
C ASN A 205 8.07 -23.11 -20.60
N THR A 206 7.97 -22.39 -19.49
CA THR A 206 9.12 -21.97 -18.70
C THR A 206 9.22 -22.76 -17.40
N ASP A 207 10.44 -22.88 -16.89
CA ASP A 207 10.75 -23.48 -15.59
C ASP A 207 11.94 -22.70 -15.01
N ASN A 208 11.61 -21.56 -14.42
CA ASN A 208 12.60 -20.61 -13.92
C ASN A 208 12.55 -20.59 -12.39
N SER A 209 13.68 -20.28 -11.77
CA SER A 209 13.77 -20.17 -10.32
C SER A 209 14.73 -19.07 -9.93
N PHE A 210 14.31 -18.26 -8.97
CA PHE A 210 15.10 -17.20 -8.38
C PHE A 210 15.37 -17.50 -6.91
N THR A 211 16.56 -17.19 -6.44
CA THR A 211 16.98 -17.48 -5.06
C THR A 211 17.32 -16.20 -4.32
N ILE A 212 16.81 -16.07 -3.10
CA ILE A 212 17.13 -15.00 -2.16
C ILE A 212 18.04 -15.60 -1.10
N CYS A 213 19.31 -15.21 -1.06
CA CYS A 213 20.30 -15.68 -0.09
C CYS A 213 21.13 -14.51 0.48
N PRO A 214 20.57 -13.74 1.43
CA PRO A 214 21.25 -12.57 1.98
C PRO A 214 22.51 -12.96 2.77
N ASP A 215 23.61 -12.24 2.52
CA ASP A 215 24.91 -12.53 3.15
C ASP A 215 24.87 -12.45 4.69
N LEU A 216 24.00 -11.58 5.22
CA LEU A 216 23.82 -11.39 6.66
C LEU A 216 23.30 -12.66 7.35
N LEU A 217 22.45 -13.43 6.67
CA LEU A 217 21.83 -14.64 7.22
C LEU A 217 22.76 -15.86 7.17
N ASN A 218 23.78 -15.85 6.31
CA ASN A 218 24.81 -16.90 6.24
C ASN A 218 25.60 -17.06 7.57
N SER A 219 25.49 -16.10 8.49
CA SER A 219 26.19 -16.07 9.78
C SER A 219 25.31 -16.37 11.00
N THR A 220 23.98 -16.42 10.83
CA THR A 220 22.99 -16.60 11.90
C THR A 220 22.08 -17.77 11.56
N ASN A 221 22.12 -18.84 12.37
CA ASN A 221 21.28 -20.03 12.17
C ASN A 221 19.79 -19.81 12.49
N ASP A 222 19.40 -18.58 12.81
CA ASP A 222 18.11 -18.21 13.38
C ASP A 222 17.47 -17.04 12.62
N GLY A 223 17.93 -16.70 11.40
CA GLY A 223 17.33 -15.62 10.62
C GLY A 223 16.08 -16.06 9.85
N CYS A 224 15.27 -15.10 9.42
CA CYS A 224 14.09 -15.33 8.60
C CYS A 224 14.15 -14.54 7.30
N ILE A 225 13.68 -15.15 6.21
CA ILE A 225 13.30 -14.47 4.98
C ILE A 225 11.79 -14.56 4.90
N THR A 226 11.11 -13.43 4.85
CA THR A 226 9.65 -13.33 4.67
C THR A 226 9.39 -12.84 3.26
N PHE A 227 8.66 -13.61 2.46
CA PHE A 227 8.21 -13.22 1.12
C PHE A 227 6.70 -13.10 1.13
N ALA A 228 6.18 -11.93 0.78
CA ALA A 228 4.75 -11.64 0.70
C ALA A 228 4.37 -11.40 -0.76
N LEU A 229 3.32 -12.06 -1.24
CA LEU A 229 2.74 -11.74 -2.54
C LEU A 229 1.85 -10.51 -2.43
N GLU A 230 2.08 -9.58 -3.34
CA GLU A 230 1.24 -8.40 -3.54
C GLU A 230 0.07 -8.72 -4.47
N TYR A 231 0.35 -9.48 -5.54
CA TYR A 231 -0.65 -10.04 -6.42
C TYR A 231 -0.14 -11.31 -7.10
N PHE A 232 -1.09 -12.12 -7.57
CA PHE A 232 -0.83 -13.13 -8.58
C PHE A 232 -2.07 -13.34 -9.45
N ASN A 233 -1.87 -13.73 -10.69
CA ASN A 233 -2.85 -14.18 -11.66
C ASN A 233 -2.19 -15.17 -12.61
N LEU A 234 -2.54 -16.44 -12.43
CA LEU A 234 -1.91 -17.57 -13.10
C LEU A 234 -2.97 -18.38 -13.84
N GLU A 235 -2.56 -19.09 -14.89
CA GLU A 235 -3.45 -20.04 -15.53
C GLU A 235 -3.69 -21.26 -14.66
N SER A 236 -4.97 -21.63 -14.58
CA SER A 236 -5.47 -22.82 -13.95
C SER A 236 -5.98 -23.82 -14.98
N GLY A 237 -5.76 -25.11 -14.70
CA GLY A 237 -6.06 -26.17 -15.64
C GLY A 237 -6.00 -27.57 -15.04
N PHE A 238 -6.84 -28.46 -15.55
CA PHE A 238 -6.80 -29.87 -15.17
C PHE A 238 -5.61 -30.57 -15.86
N GLY A 239 -4.52 -30.80 -15.14
CA GLY A 239 -3.40 -31.62 -15.59
C GLY A 239 -2.20 -30.85 -16.13
N ASP A 240 -2.37 -29.60 -16.52
CA ASP A 240 -1.36 -28.69 -17.09
C ASP A 240 -1.72 -27.27 -16.65
N ALA A 241 -1.25 -26.82 -15.50
CA ALA A 241 -1.51 -25.47 -14.97
C ALA A 241 -0.19 -24.81 -14.55
N ASP A 242 -0.21 -23.49 -14.40
CA ASP A 242 0.95 -22.72 -13.98
C ASP A 242 1.08 -22.75 -12.46
N VAL A 243 2.32 -22.79 -11.96
CA VAL A 243 2.58 -23.03 -10.53
C VAL A 243 3.74 -22.18 -10.03
N ILE A 244 3.52 -21.44 -8.93
CA ILE A 244 4.58 -20.85 -8.12
C ILE A 244 4.88 -21.80 -6.96
N THR A 245 6.15 -22.15 -6.75
CA THR A 245 6.58 -23.02 -5.63
C THR A 245 7.67 -22.34 -4.81
N PHE A 246 7.52 -22.39 -3.48
CA PHE A 246 8.45 -21.80 -2.52
C PHE A 246 9.23 -22.90 -1.80
N TYR A 247 10.55 -22.72 -1.67
CA TYR A 247 11.45 -23.70 -1.04
C TYR A 247 12.30 -23.05 0.06
N ASP A 248 12.41 -23.70 1.22
CA ASP A 248 13.27 -23.29 2.33
C ASP A 248 14.70 -23.79 2.08
N GLY A 249 15.43 -23.09 1.20
CA GLY A 249 16.82 -23.37 0.89
C GLY A 249 17.29 -22.74 -0.42
N PRO A 250 18.52 -23.07 -0.85
CA PRO A 250 19.19 -22.38 -1.97
C PRO A 250 18.82 -22.91 -3.36
N ASP A 251 17.95 -23.92 -3.45
CA ASP A 251 17.54 -24.51 -4.73
C ASP A 251 16.24 -25.34 -4.63
N THR A 252 15.72 -25.77 -5.77
CA THR A 252 14.46 -26.54 -5.91
C THR A 252 14.52 -27.99 -5.39
N ASN A 253 15.67 -28.46 -4.89
CA ASN A 253 15.76 -29.72 -4.14
C ASN A 253 15.61 -29.52 -2.61
N SER A 254 15.52 -28.26 -2.17
CA SER A 254 15.31 -27.92 -0.77
C SER A 254 13.89 -28.29 -0.31
N PRO A 255 13.61 -28.34 1.00
CA PRO A 255 12.26 -28.58 1.49
C PRO A 255 11.26 -27.56 0.91
N GLN A 256 10.22 -28.04 0.24
CA GLN A 256 9.13 -27.19 -0.23
C GLN A 256 8.36 -26.64 0.97
N ILE A 257 8.18 -25.32 1.01
CA ILE A 257 7.33 -24.61 1.97
C ILE A 257 5.86 -24.78 1.55
N SER A 258 5.56 -24.37 0.31
CA SER A 258 4.20 -24.27 -0.21
C SER A 258 4.22 -24.07 -1.73
N ASN A 259 3.05 -24.09 -2.36
CA ASN A 259 2.87 -23.70 -3.76
C ASN A 259 1.52 -22.99 -3.97
N ILE A 260 1.39 -22.31 -5.10
CA ILE A 260 0.17 -21.65 -5.58
C ILE A 260 -0.05 -22.08 -7.04
N GLY A 261 -1.30 -22.34 -7.41
CA GLY A 261 -1.66 -22.88 -8.73
C GLY A 261 -1.61 -24.42 -8.80
N GLY A 262 -1.77 -24.97 -10.01
CA GLY A 262 -1.68 -26.41 -10.27
C GLY A 262 -3.01 -27.15 -10.54
N ASN A 263 -3.03 -28.45 -10.24
CA ASN A 263 -4.08 -29.43 -10.63
C ASN A 263 -5.41 -29.30 -9.85
N ASN A 264 -5.97 -28.10 -9.75
CA ASN A 264 -7.34 -27.92 -9.26
C ASN A 264 -8.33 -28.11 -10.42
N ILE A 265 -9.50 -28.66 -10.11
CA ILE A 265 -10.45 -29.22 -11.09
C ILE A 265 -11.28 -28.13 -11.80
N PHE A 266 -11.14 -26.86 -11.41
CA PHE A 266 -11.96 -25.74 -11.84
C PHE A 266 -11.10 -24.51 -12.16
N PRO A 267 -11.61 -23.56 -12.97
CA PRO A 267 -10.79 -22.46 -13.47
C PRO A 267 -10.62 -21.37 -12.40
N ASP A 268 -9.41 -21.27 -11.87
CA ASP A 268 -8.89 -20.28 -10.95
C ASP A 268 -8.18 -19.16 -11.72
N GLY A 269 -8.33 -17.90 -11.32
CA GLY A 269 -7.75 -16.76 -12.03
C GLY A 269 -7.56 -15.56 -11.12
N GLY A 270 -6.48 -15.61 -10.34
CA GLY A 270 -5.86 -14.47 -9.67
C GLY A 270 -6.62 -13.81 -8.52
N GLY A 271 -5.89 -13.04 -7.71
CA GLY A 271 -6.47 -12.19 -6.66
C GLY A 271 -5.77 -12.16 -5.29
N GLY A 272 -4.59 -12.75 -5.13
CA GLY A 272 -3.96 -12.80 -3.80
C GLY A 272 -3.40 -11.48 -3.30
N VAL A 273 -4.06 -10.86 -2.31
CA VAL A 273 -3.37 -10.20 -1.19
C VAL A 273 -3.39 -11.15 0.02
N CYS A 274 -2.38 -11.07 0.88
CA CYS A 274 -2.18 -11.87 2.12
C CYS A 274 -1.67 -13.32 1.95
N TYR A 275 -0.78 -13.59 1.00
CA TYR A 275 -0.01 -14.84 0.98
C TYR A 275 1.43 -14.59 1.43
N VAL A 276 1.90 -15.34 2.42
CA VAL A 276 3.26 -15.22 2.96
C VAL A 276 3.97 -16.57 2.96
N ALA A 277 5.19 -16.59 2.46
CA ALA A 277 6.13 -17.70 2.57
C ALA A 277 7.33 -17.28 3.43
N GLN A 278 7.71 -18.13 4.38
CA GLN A 278 8.86 -17.89 5.26
C GLN A 278 9.91 -18.98 5.11
N ALA A 279 11.18 -18.59 5.00
CA ALA A 279 12.32 -19.51 4.98
C ALA A 279 13.26 -19.22 6.15
N SER A 280 13.74 -20.30 6.78
CA SER A 280 14.57 -20.27 7.99
C SER A 280 15.98 -20.83 7.78
N SER A 281 16.24 -21.42 6.61
CA SER A 281 17.52 -22.03 6.23
C SER A 281 18.61 -21.02 5.85
N GLY A 282 18.27 -19.73 5.76
CA GLY A 282 19.13 -18.65 5.28
C GLY A 282 19.00 -18.37 3.78
N CYS A 283 18.24 -19.18 3.05
CA CYS A 283 17.87 -18.92 1.65
C CYS A 283 16.40 -19.26 1.40
N LEU A 284 15.77 -18.54 0.48
CA LEU A 284 14.44 -18.82 -0.07
C LEU A 284 14.57 -18.95 -1.59
N THR A 285 14.10 -20.05 -2.17
CA THR A 285 13.99 -20.19 -3.64
C THR A 285 12.53 -20.13 -4.05
N VAL A 286 12.22 -19.25 -5.01
CA VAL A 286 10.92 -19.13 -5.68
C VAL A 286 11.06 -19.71 -7.07
N GLN A 287 10.24 -20.71 -7.41
CA GLN A 287 10.18 -21.32 -8.74
C GLN A 287 8.85 -20.99 -9.39
N PHE A 288 8.88 -20.63 -10.67
CA PHE A 288 7.68 -20.46 -11.48
C PHE A 288 7.75 -21.36 -12.71
N THR A 289 6.79 -22.26 -12.84
CA THR A 289 6.69 -23.21 -13.94
C THR A 289 5.40 -22.97 -14.73
N THR A 290 5.53 -22.80 -16.04
CA THR A 290 4.40 -22.49 -16.93
C THR A 290 4.16 -23.56 -17.99
N ASN A 291 2.89 -23.75 -18.36
CA ASN A 291 2.44 -24.74 -19.32
C ASN A 291 2.54 -24.22 -20.78
N SER A 292 1.89 -24.89 -21.73
CA SER A 292 1.98 -24.54 -23.16
C SER A 292 0.96 -23.52 -23.69
N SER A 293 0.03 -23.05 -22.88
CA SER A 293 -1.04 -22.16 -23.34
C SER A 293 -1.57 -21.22 -22.28
N VAL A 294 -1.99 -20.03 -22.72
CA VAL A 294 -2.61 -18.98 -21.90
C VAL A 294 -1.62 -18.42 -20.90
N THR A 295 -1.51 -17.10 -20.89
CA THR A 295 -0.63 -16.35 -20.01
C THR A 295 -1.42 -15.18 -19.46
N PHE A 296 -1.00 -14.69 -18.30
CA PHE A 296 -1.61 -13.59 -17.57
C PHE A 296 -0.52 -12.68 -17.01
N GLU A 297 -0.90 -11.65 -16.25
CA GLU A 297 0.03 -10.69 -15.63
C GLU A 297 0.97 -11.28 -14.56
N GLY A 298 0.88 -12.59 -14.29
CA GLY A 298 1.86 -13.32 -13.49
C GLY A 298 1.77 -13.02 -12.01
N PHE A 299 2.87 -12.61 -11.39
CA PHE A 299 2.89 -12.33 -9.96
C PHE A 299 3.86 -11.21 -9.61
N CYS A 300 3.58 -10.54 -8.50
CA CYS A 300 4.51 -9.67 -7.80
C CYS A 300 4.55 -10.08 -6.33
N GLY A 301 5.75 -10.16 -5.77
CA GLY A 301 5.91 -10.23 -4.33
C GLY A 301 7.19 -9.56 -3.87
N ALA A 302 7.18 -9.09 -2.64
CA ALA A 302 8.33 -8.47 -2.01
C ALA A 302 8.89 -9.39 -0.92
N TRP A 303 10.18 -9.27 -0.65
CA TRP A 303 10.77 -9.91 0.53
C TRP A 303 11.45 -8.91 1.44
N GLU A 304 11.51 -9.32 2.70
CA GLU A 304 12.34 -8.70 3.73
C GLU A 304 13.02 -9.78 4.55
N THR A 305 14.07 -9.37 5.28
CA THR A 305 14.89 -10.31 6.04
C THR A 305 15.08 -9.83 7.47
N SER A 306 15.08 -10.78 8.39
CA SER A 306 15.28 -10.55 9.81
C SER A 306 16.38 -11.45 10.33
N VAL A 307 17.17 -10.92 11.27
CA VAL A 307 18.14 -11.72 12.04
C VAL A 307 17.50 -12.48 13.20
N MET A 308 16.19 -12.28 13.40
CA MET A 308 15.37 -13.02 14.35
C MET A 308 14.70 -14.22 13.66
N PRO A 309 14.32 -15.26 14.41
CA PRO A 309 13.62 -16.42 13.87
C PRO A 309 12.32 -16.03 13.17
N CYS A 310 11.88 -16.86 12.22
CA CYS A 310 10.56 -16.71 11.64
C CYS A 310 9.49 -16.86 12.72
N GLU A 311 8.63 -15.85 12.83
CA GLU A 311 7.48 -15.91 13.72
C GLU A 311 6.38 -16.74 13.06
N PRO A 312 5.88 -17.79 13.75
CA PRO A 312 4.83 -18.62 13.20
C PRO A 312 3.53 -17.83 13.12
N VAL A 313 2.90 -17.82 11.94
CA VAL A 313 1.55 -17.25 11.75
C VAL A 313 0.58 -17.91 12.72
N GLN A 314 -0.07 -17.11 13.56
CA GLN A 314 -1.07 -17.60 14.50
C GLN A 314 -2.46 -17.60 13.86
N PRO A 315 -3.28 -18.63 14.12
CA PRO A 315 -4.66 -18.64 13.64
C PRO A 315 -5.50 -17.60 14.39
N ILE A 316 -6.57 -17.14 13.74
CA ILE A 316 -7.56 -16.34 14.44
C ILE A 316 -8.26 -17.14 15.55
N GLU A 317 -8.62 -16.46 16.62
CA GLU A 317 -9.53 -16.99 17.64
C GLU A 317 -10.93 -16.48 17.34
N VAL A 318 -11.93 -17.40 17.31
CA VAL A 318 -13.33 -17.06 17.05
C VAL A 318 -14.19 -17.33 18.28
N GLU A 319 -15.21 -16.50 18.50
CA GLU A 319 -16.25 -16.70 19.51
C GLU A 319 -17.63 -16.64 18.87
N ALA A 320 -18.36 -17.75 18.91
CA ALA A 320 -19.69 -17.91 18.29
C ALA A 320 -20.83 -17.47 19.22
N ASN A 321 -20.62 -17.47 20.53
CA ASN A 321 -21.66 -17.22 21.52
C ASN A 321 -21.60 -15.77 22.02
N VAL A 322 -21.76 -14.83 21.10
CA VAL A 322 -21.70 -13.40 21.38
C VAL A 322 -23.09 -12.79 21.55
N THR A 323 -23.19 -11.83 22.45
CA THR A 323 -24.36 -10.98 22.62
C THR A 323 -24.28 -9.75 21.70
N ASN A 324 -25.42 -9.10 21.45
CA ASN A 324 -25.43 -7.84 20.71
C ASN A 324 -24.53 -6.78 21.37
N GLU A 325 -24.47 -6.72 22.70
CA GLU A 325 -23.60 -5.78 23.42
C GLU A 325 -22.11 -6.06 23.16
N GLU A 326 -21.72 -7.34 23.06
CA GLU A 326 -20.36 -7.72 22.71
C GLU A 326 -20.04 -7.40 21.24
N LEU A 327 -20.96 -7.62 20.31
CA LEU A 327 -20.80 -7.18 18.91
C LEU A 327 -20.62 -5.66 18.83
N GLU A 328 -21.45 -4.89 19.54
CA GLU A 328 -21.36 -3.43 19.60
C GLU A 328 -20.01 -2.93 20.13
N ASP A 329 -19.49 -3.55 21.20
CA ASP A 329 -18.19 -3.20 21.79
C ASP A 329 -17.01 -3.53 20.84
N PHE A 330 -17.16 -4.54 19.99
CA PHE A 330 -16.14 -4.88 19.00
C PHE A 330 -16.00 -3.84 17.89
N VAL A 331 -17.10 -3.22 17.45
CA VAL A 331 -17.10 -2.26 16.33
C VAL A 331 -17.22 -0.78 16.75
N THR A 332 -17.43 -0.51 18.04
CA THR A 332 -17.49 0.86 18.58
C THR A 332 -16.10 1.37 18.93
N THR A 333 -15.84 2.64 18.62
CA THR A 333 -14.64 3.38 19.02
C THR A 333 -15.03 4.59 19.88
N PRO A 334 -14.08 5.32 20.49
CA PRO A 334 -14.41 6.58 21.17
C PRO A 334 -15.05 7.65 20.27
N GLN A 335 -14.95 7.53 18.94
CA GLN A 335 -15.44 8.52 17.96
C GLN A 335 -16.61 8.00 17.11
N SER A 336 -16.88 6.70 17.10
CA SER A 336 -17.97 6.05 16.36
C SER A 336 -18.70 5.06 17.28
N PHE A 337 -20.02 5.18 17.38
CA PHE A 337 -20.85 4.32 18.21
C PHE A 337 -21.77 3.51 17.33
N ALA A 338 -21.67 2.19 17.39
CA ALA A 338 -22.56 1.28 16.67
C ALA A 338 -23.63 0.73 17.63
N THR A 339 -24.84 0.51 17.10
CA THR A 339 -25.92 -0.18 17.81
C THR A 339 -26.48 -1.25 16.90
N ILE A 340 -26.47 -2.50 17.35
CA ILE A 340 -26.96 -3.64 16.57
C ILE A 340 -28.49 -3.60 16.57
N THR A 341 -29.08 -3.39 15.41
CA THR A 341 -30.53 -3.27 15.25
C THR A 341 -31.18 -4.61 14.92
N ASN A 342 -30.45 -5.51 14.26
CA ASN A 342 -30.91 -6.84 13.91
C ASN A 342 -29.74 -7.82 13.66
N VAL A 343 -29.97 -9.09 13.96
CA VAL A 343 -29.10 -10.21 13.57
C VAL A 343 -29.99 -11.31 13.01
N ASP A 344 -29.91 -11.53 11.70
CA ASP A 344 -30.59 -12.60 10.99
C ASP A 344 -29.55 -13.58 10.45
N CYS A 345 -29.09 -14.45 11.34
CA CYS A 345 -28.09 -15.48 11.08
C CYS A 345 -28.48 -16.75 11.84
N ALA A 346 -28.15 -17.93 11.31
CA ALA A 346 -28.23 -19.15 12.09
C ALA A 346 -27.11 -19.19 13.16
N GLU A 347 -27.32 -20.03 14.18
CA GLU A 347 -26.32 -20.28 15.22
C GLU A 347 -25.02 -20.80 14.60
N GLY A 348 -23.89 -20.16 14.93
CA GLY A 348 -22.57 -20.50 14.40
C GLY A 348 -22.18 -19.86 13.07
N GLN A 349 -23.06 -19.04 12.45
CA GLN A 349 -22.72 -18.28 11.21
C GLN A 349 -22.07 -16.91 11.47
N TYR A 350 -22.09 -16.44 12.71
CA TYR A 350 -21.53 -15.15 13.09
C TYR A 350 -20.88 -15.21 14.45
N GLY A 351 -20.02 -14.24 14.71
CA GLY A 351 -19.31 -14.11 15.96
C GLY A 351 -18.35 -12.94 15.94
N THR A 352 -17.41 -12.97 16.86
CA THR A 352 -16.25 -12.07 16.84
C THR A 352 -14.98 -12.88 16.57
N PHE A 353 -13.97 -12.23 15.99
CA PHE A 353 -12.63 -12.79 15.89
C PHE A 353 -11.60 -11.86 16.51
N THR A 354 -10.51 -12.45 17.00
CA THR A 354 -9.26 -11.77 17.33
C THR A 354 -8.09 -12.45 16.64
N ALA A 355 -7.10 -11.67 16.24
CA ALA A 355 -6.05 -12.04 15.31
C ALA A 355 -4.74 -11.39 15.79
N THR A 356 -4.12 -12.01 16.80
CA THR A 356 -2.81 -11.57 17.30
C THR A 356 -1.73 -12.33 16.54
N ASP A 357 -0.78 -11.62 15.93
CA ASP A 357 0.31 -12.21 15.13
C ASP A 357 -0.20 -13.13 13.99
N SER A 358 -1.33 -12.76 13.36
CA SER A 358 -1.84 -13.42 12.16
C SER A 358 -1.52 -12.62 10.89
N ASP A 359 -1.61 -13.29 9.75
CA ASP A 359 -1.48 -12.74 8.40
C ASP A 359 -2.80 -12.17 7.85
N LEU A 360 -3.85 -12.10 8.68
CA LEU A 360 -5.17 -11.64 8.23
C LEU A 360 -5.18 -10.14 7.93
N GLY A 361 -4.30 -9.32 8.52
CA GLY A 361 -4.30 -7.86 8.29
C GLY A 361 -5.37 -7.08 9.06
N LEU A 362 -6.23 -7.76 9.86
CA LEU A 362 -7.14 -7.16 10.84
C LEU A 362 -6.88 -7.78 12.20
N GLU A 363 -6.72 -6.96 13.25
CA GLU A 363 -6.43 -7.46 14.60
C GLU A 363 -7.66 -8.05 15.30
N ARG A 364 -8.85 -7.57 14.97
CA ARG A 364 -10.14 -8.05 15.51
C ARG A 364 -11.32 -7.56 14.68
N GLY A 365 -12.47 -8.21 14.82
CA GLY A 365 -13.70 -7.74 14.19
C GLY A 365 -14.89 -8.67 14.38
N ILE A 366 -15.96 -8.38 13.63
CA ILE A 366 -17.10 -9.29 13.46
C ILE A 366 -16.78 -10.24 12.31
N ILE A 367 -17.05 -11.53 12.49
CA ILE A 367 -16.96 -12.53 11.43
C ILE A 367 -18.37 -12.98 11.03
N LEU A 368 -18.60 -13.05 9.72
CA LEU A 368 -19.84 -13.54 9.11
C LEU A 368 -19.47 -14.64 8.10
N THR A 369 -20.24 -15.73 8.05
CA THR A 369 -20.00 -16.82 7.11
C THR A 369 -21.29 -17.42 6.56
N SER A 370 -21.23 -17.94 5.34
CA SER A 370 -22.26 -18.82 4.76
C SER A 370 -22.24 -20.23 5.35
N GLY A 371 -21.26 -20.57 6.19
CA GLY A 371 -21.10 -21.87 6.83
C GLY A 371 -20.98 -21.78 8.35
N SER A 372 -19.89 -22.34 8.90
CA SER A 372 -19.59 -22.29 10.34
C SER A 372 -18.36 -21.44 10.59
N ILE A 373 -18.41 -20.52 11.56
CA ILE A 373 -17.25 -19.69 11.91
C ILE A 373 -16.06 -20.53 12.41
N ASP A 374 -16.32 -21.72 12.95
CA ASP A 374 -15.28 -22.64 13.41
C ASP A 374 -14.36 -23.11 12.26
N ASN A 375 -14.85 -23.05 11.02
CA ASN A 375 -14.05 -23.41 9.83
C ASN A 375 -13.15 -22.25 9.36
N ALA A 376 -13.33 -21.03 9.88
CA ALA A 376 -12.49 -19.89 9.54
C ALA A 376 -11.15 -19.89 10.32
N VAL A 377 -11.02 -20.73 11.35
CA VAL A 377 -9.79 -20.86 12.13
C VAL A 377 -8.71 -21.51 11.27
N GLY A 378 -7.64 -20.75 11.01
CA GLY A 378 -6.53 -21.20 10.18
C GLY A 378 -5.57 -22.22 10.86
N PRO A 379 -4.53 -22.65 10.15
CA PRO A 379 -4.42 -22.54 8.70
C PRO A 379 -5.44 -23.46 8.00
N ASN A 380 -5.85 -23.10 6.80
CA ASN A 380 -6.67 -23.99 5.98
C ASN A 380 -5.84 -25.22 5.58
N THR A 381 -6.26 -26.40 6.03
CA THR A 381 -5.57 -27.68 5.74
C THR A 381 -6.44 -28.67 4.98
N GLN A 382 -7.66 -28.27 4.60
CA GLN A 382 -8.65 -29.14 3.98
C GLN A 382 -9.43 -28.41 2.88
N ASN A 383 -9.21 -28.83 1.63
CA ASN A 383 -9.92 -28.26 0.50
C ASN A 383 -11.44 -28.50 0.62
N GLY A 384 -12.23 -27.44 0.39
CA GLY A 384 -13.69 -27.49 0.34
C GLY A 384 -14.36 -27.82 1.68
N ILE A 385 -13.76 -27.40 2.80
CA ILE A 385 -14.42 -27.50 4.11
C ILE A 385 -15.66 -26.61 4.15
N SER A 386 -16.83 -27.25 4.03
CA SER A 386 -18.11 -26.54 3.97
C SER A 386 -19.05 -27.02 5.06
N THR A 387 -19.93 -26.13 5.51
CA THR A 387 -21.05 -26.44 6.39
C THR A 387 -22.33 -25.90 5.77
N THR A 388 -23.23 -26.80 5.37
CA THR A 388 -24.53 -26.39 4.85
C THR A 388 -25.46 -26.03 6.01
N VAL A 389 -25.86 -24.77 6.08
CA VAL A 389 -26.77 -24.27 7.12
C VAL A 389 -28.22 -24.54 6.73
N GLY A 390 -28.53 -24.37 5.44
CA GLY A 390 -29.87 -24.53 4.88
C GLY A 390 -30.79 -23.34 5.11
N THR A 391 -30.24 -22.14 5.32
CA THR A 391 -31.01 -20.89 5.42
C THR A 391 -31.18 -20.26 4.02
N PRO A 392 -32.24 -19.46 3.81
CA PRO A 392 -32.41 -18.72 2.55
C PRO A 392 -31.22 -17.79 2.26
N GLY A 393 -31.05 -17.44 1.00
CA GLY A 393 -30.18 -16.34 0.59
C GLY A 393 -30.77 -14.96 0.87
N ASP A 394 -30.07 -13.95 0.36
CA ASP A 394 -30.47 -12.55 0.42
C ASP A 394 -30.98 -12.05 -0.96
N GLN A 395 -32.10 -11.34 -0.96
CA GLN A 395 -32.76 -10.91 -2.19
C GLN A 395 -31.98 -9.82 -2.95
N ASP A 396 -31.27 -8.96 -2.24
CA ASP A 396 -30.47 -7.90 -2.84
C ASP A 396 -29.20 -8.48 -3.46
N LEU A 397 -28.55 -9.44 -2.78
CA LEU A 397 -27.44 -10.21 -3.34
C LEU A 397 -27.87 -11.03 -4.58
N ASP A 398 -29.04 -11.66 -4.55
CA ASP A 398 -29.60 -12.37 -5.71
C ASP A 398 -29.81 -11.43 -6.90
N SER A 399 -30.26 -10.21 -6.63
CA SER A 399 -30.46 -9.18 -7.65
C SER A 399 -29.12 -8.72 -8.24
N LEU A 400 -28.09 -8.57 -7.42
CA LEU A 400 -26.73 -8.24 -7.87
C LEU A 400 -26.10 -9.38 -8.68
N SER A 401 -26.26 -10.63 -8.23
CA SER A 401 -25.84 -11.83 -8.97
C SER A 401 -26.51 -11.92 -10.35
N PHE A 402 -27.80 -11.55 -10.44
CA PHE A 402 -28.51 -11.50 -11.72
C PHE A 402 -28.01 -10.41 -12.66
N LEU A 403 -27.64 -9.24 -12.12
CA LEU A 403 -27.20 -8.08 -12.91
C LEU A 403 -25.73 -8.19 -13.35
N ASN A 404 -24.86 -8.71 -12.47
CA ASN A 404 -23.41 -8.63 -12.62
C ASN A 404 -22.70 -10.00 -12.58
N GLY A 405 -23.39 -11.06 -12.15
CA GLY A 405 -22.83 -12.40 -12.00
C GLY A 405 -23.46 -13.44 -12.93
N ASN A 406 -23.56 -14.68 -12.46
CA ASN A 406 -24.13 -15.79 -13.20
C ASN A 406 -25.65 -15.97 -12.97
N GLY A 407 -26.28 -15.11 -12.16
CA GLY A 407 -27.70 -15.15 -11.83
C GLY A 407 -28.12 -16.30 -10.91
N SER A 408 -27.17 -16.95 -10.22
CA SER A 408 -27.49 -17.96 -9.21
C SER A 408 -27.98 -17.29 -7.92
N PRO A 409 -28.97 -17.86 -7.24
CA PRO A 409 -29.39 -17.38 -5.93
C PRO A 409 -28.29 -17.65 -4.90
N SER A 410 -28.10 -16.69 -4.01
CA SER A 410 -27.38 -16.84 -2.76
C SER A 410 -28.09 -17.84 -1.84
N ASN A 411 -27.33 -18.44 -0.92
CA ASN A 411 -27.84 -19.36 0.09
C ASN A 411 -27.10 -19.09 1.39
N ASP A 412 -27.69 -19.55 2.49
CA ASP A 412 -27.08 -19.49 3.81
C ASP A 412 -26.68 -18.06 4.24
N ALA A 413 -27.53 -17.07 3.92
CA ALA A 413 -27.25 -15.67 4.24
C ALA A 413 -27.18 -15.46 5.76
N CYS A 414 -26.23 -14.64 6.18
CA CYS A 414 -26.08 -14.15 7.54
C CYS A 414 -25.98 -12.63 7.49
N ILE A 415 -26.93 -11.96 8.14
CA ILE A 415 -27.13 -10.51 8.06
C ILE A 415 -27.00 -9.92 9.46
N VAL A 416 -26.11 -8.94 9.62
CA VAL A 416 -26.01 -8.09 10.81
C VAL A 416 -26.32 -6.65 10.39
N GLU A 417 -27.34 -6.06 11.00
CA GLU A 417 -27.75 -4.68 10.76
C GLU A 417 -27.38 -3.81 11.97
N LEU A 418 -26.86 -2.62 11.70
CA LEU A 418 -26.42 -1.69 12.73
C LEU A 418 -26.67 -0.23 12.36
N ASP A 419 -27.00 0.57 13.37
CA ASP A 419 -27.03 2.03 13.30
C ASP A 419 -25.68 2.57 13.79
N VAL A 420 -25.02 3.43 13.01
CA VAL A 420 -23.77 4.09 13.42
C VAL A 420 -23.98 5.57 13.64
N PHE A 421 -23.58 6.04 14.82
CA PHE A 421 -23.35 7.46 15.08
C PHE A 421 -21.85 7.75 14.95
N VAL A 422 -21.49 8.74 14.15
CA VAL A 422 -20.10 9.13 13.90
C VAL A 422 -19.91 10.59 14.29
N ALA A 423 -18.92 10.85 15.16
CA ALA A 423 -18.61 12.20 15.64
C ALA A 423 -17.72 13.00 14.66
N THR A 424 -17.22 12.35 13.61
CA THR A 424 -16.37 12.90 12.55
C THR A 424 -17.16 13.02 11.23
N ASN A 425 -16.50 13.51 10.18
CA ASN A 425 -17.09 13.62 8.84
C ASN A 425 -16.88 12.37 7.98
N GLU A 426 -16.23 11.34 8.51
CA GLU A 426 -15.81 10.15 7.77
C GLU A 426 -16.09 8.88 8.58
N LEU A 427 -16.63 7.88 7.91
CA LEU A 427 -16.87 6.54 8.44
C LEU A 427 -16.23 5.53 7.48
N THR A 428 -15.29 4.75 8.01
CA THR A 428 -14.58 3.72 7.25
C THR A 428 -14.89 2.37 7.86
N PHE A 429 -15.13 1.38 7.01
CA PHE A 429 -15.24 -0.03 7.38
C PHE A 429 -14.15 -0.79 6.63
N GLU A 430 -13.27 -1.44 7.38
CA GLU A 430 -12.32 -2.39 6.84
C GLU A 430 -12.99 -3.77 6.81
N TYR A 431 -12.81 -4.50 5.71
CA TYR A 431 -13.36 -5.84 5.55
C TYR A 431 -12.39 -6.71 4.77
N ILE A 432 -12.44 -8.01 5.06
CA ILE A 432 -11.65 -9.03 4.37
C ILE A 432 -12.58 -10.16 3.99
N PHE A 433 -12.52 -10.57 2.73
CA PHE A 433 -13.18 -11.79 2.28
C PHE A 433 -12.24 -12.97 2.52
N GLY A 434 -12.69 -13.91 3.34
CA GLY A 434 -12.05 -15.21 3.50
C GLY A 434 -12.83 -16.27 2.73
N SER A 435 -12.12 -17.23 2.16
CA SER A 435 -12.69 -18.44 1.59
C SER A 435 -11.82 -19.61 2.01
N GLU A 436 -12.45 -20.72 2.39
CA GLU A 436 -11.75 -22.01 2.53
C GLU A 436 -11.18 -22.52 1.20
N GLU A 437 -11.60 -21.90 0.10
CA GLU A 437 -11.04 -22.18 -1.20
C GLU A 437 -9.84 -21.28 -1.50
N TYR A 438 -9.55 -20.21 -0.75
CA TYR A 438 -8.31 -19.43 -0.93
C TYR A 438 -7.05 -20.23 -0.53
N PRO A 439 -5.92 -20.10 -1.26
CA PRO A 439 -5.68 -19.31 -2.48
C PRO A 439 -6.03 -20.06 -3.77
N GLN A 440 -6.80 -21.14 -3.67
CA GLN A 440 -7.18 -22.02 -4.78
C GLN A 440 -8.28 -21.37 -5.63
N PHE A 441 -9.39 -20.88 -5.04
CA PHE A 441 -10.55 -20.30 -5.73
C PHE A 441 -11.09 -19.07 -4.97
N VAL A 442 -11.38 -17.97 -5.69
CA VAL A 442 -11.93 -16.71 -5.15
C VAL A 442 -12.96 -16.12 -6.10
#